data_AF-A0A1F6BJT4-F1
#
_entry.id   AF-A0A1F6BJT4-F1
#
_cell.length_a   1.000
_cell.length_b   1.000
_cell.length_c   1.000
_cell.angle_alpha   90.00
_cell.angle_beta   90.00
_cell.angle_gamma   90.00
#
_symmetry.space_group_name_H-M   'P 1'
#
loop_
_entity.id
_entity.type
_entity.pdbx_description
1 polymer ?
#
loop_
_entity_poly.entity_id
_entity_poly.type
_entity_poly.pdbx_seq_one_letter_code
_entity_poly.pdbx_strand_id
1 'polypeptide(L)'
;MKQKQQRPHPTDPYRHLIPLLIILIALSLTLSYVLWHKLNYRSLGQTNDTSKSIKFGTFEAPPTTPAYEPPPTGSYSGPLPITTPAIGGPVPPVDYYCIDDEDPDMCDDNTSHLVPKGAGGVAGSCGTVISQAHRLVMALPQYMKGLRDKLTLAISNCGYSTGPSDSYVSTHFVIDAYNLAGITGLNKTDPAHVSPSGLYNWWQSPPAGYLFVPYSPAAVQEYAAGQRDLTGCVMFLTTSSSFHIGIVNKLELFTAQGDGVISILQSGTSMYIDRFPVANWNISNSSTNMTYTSGVAGFGCYQ
;
A
#
# COMPACT_ATOMS: atom_id res chain seq x y z
N MET A 1 31.82 -50.48 60.68
CA MET A 1 31.20 -49.37 59.94
C MET A 1 30.29 -49.95 58.87
N LYS A 2 28.96 -49.78 58.97
CA LYS A 2 27.99 -50.26 57.97
C LYS A 2 27.59 -49.10 57.06
N GLN A 3 27.97 -49.15 55.79
CA GLN A 3 27.50 -48.20 54.77
C GLN A 3 26.02 -48.46 54.49
N LYS A 4 25.17 -47.47 54.76
CA LYS A 4 23.76 -47.46 54.32
C LYS A 4 23.73 -47.25 52.82
N GLN A 5 23.27 -48.27 52.10
CA GLN A 5 22.94 -48.19 50.67
C GLN A 5 21.70 -47.30 50.50
N GLN A 6 21.87 -46.11 49.93
CA GLN A 6 20.74 -45.25 49.53
C GLN A 6 20.06 -45.88 48.31
N ARG A 7 18.77 -46.25 48.44
CA ARG A 7 17.95 -46.61 47.29
C ARG A 7 17.70 -45.37 46.41
N PRO A 8 17.81 -45.47 45.08
CA PRO A 8 17.39 -44.39 44.20
C PRO A 8 15.88 -44.20 44.32
N HIS A 9 15.45 -42.94 44.51
CA HIS A 9 14.04 -42.54 44.48
C HIS A 9 13.48 -42.82 43.07
N PRO A 10 12.29 -43.44 42.93
CA PRO A 10 11.67 -43.59 41.62
C PRO A 10 11.42 -42.22 41.00
N THR A 11 12.02 -41.96 39.85
CA THR A 11 11.71 -40.79 39.02
C THR A 11 10.28 -40.94 38.51
N ASP A 12 9.42 -40.04 38.98
CA ASP A 12 8.00 -40.01 38.66
C ASP A 12 7.80 -39.89 37.12
N PRO A 13 7.20 -40.88 36.44
CA PRO A 13 7.07 -40.88 34.98
C PRO A 13 6.19 -39.72 34.46
N TYR A 14 5.48 -39.02 35.35
CA TYR A 14 4.60 -37.90 35.02
C TYR A 14 5.30 -36.53 34.94
N ARG A 15 6.59 -36.46 35.29
CA ARG A 15 7.34 -35.19 35.35
C ARG A 15 7.44 -34.46 34.00
N HIS A 16 7.33 -35.19 32.89
CA HIS A 16 7.34 -34.62 31.53
C HIS A 16 5.95 -34.49 30.89
N LEU A 17 4.92 -35.11 31.48
CA LEU A 17 3.55 -35.06 30.95
C LEU A 17 2.84 -33.74 31.25
N ILE A 18 3.13 -33.13 32.41
CA ILE A 18 2.56 -31.85 32.83
C ILE A 18 2.95 -30.69 31.88
N PRO A 19 4.24 -30.45 31.55
CA PRO A 19 4.60 -29.38 30.63
C PRO A 19 4.07 -29.61 29.21
N LEU A 20 3.98 -30.88 28.77
CA LEU A 20 3.43 -31.22 27.45
C LEU A 20 1.93 -30.92 27.36
N LEU A 21 1.18 -31.19 28.43
CA LEU A 21 -0.24 -30.86 28.53
C LEU A 21 -0.47 -29.34 28.49
N ILE A 22 0.39 -28.56 29.17
CA ILE A 22 0.31 -27.10 29.17
C ILE A 22 0.54 -26.53 27.76
N ILE A 23 1.52 -27.07 27.02
CA ILE A 23 1.79 -26.67 25.63
C ILE A 23 0.60 -27.01 24.71
N LEU A 24 -0.01 -28.19 24.87
CA LEU A 24 -1.18 -28.59 24.09
C LEU A 24 -2.40 -27.70 24.35
N ILE A 25 -2.63 -27.30 25.61
CA ILE A 25 -3.70 -26.37 25.98
C ILE A 25 -3.44 -24.97 25.41
N ALA A 26 -2.20 -24.49 25.45
CA ALA A 26 -1.83 -23.20 24.86
C ALA A 26 -2.01 -23.18 23.33
N LEU A 27 -1.65 -24.27 22.66
CA LEU A 27 -1.86 -24.44 21.21
C LEU A 27 -3.36 -24.53 20.86
N SER A 28 -4.17 -25.23 21.65
CA SER A 28 -5.62 -25.31 21.39
C SER A 28 -6.33 -23.97 21.61
N LEU A 29 -5.92 -23.20 22.63
CA LEU A 29 -6.46 -21.87 22.89
C LEU A 29 -6.07 -20.86 21.81
N THR A 30 -4.81 -20.87 21.37
CA THR A 30 -4.36 -19.99 20.27
C THR A 30 -5.02 -20.34 18.95
N LEU A 31 -5.18 -21.63 18.63
CA LEU A 31 -5.89 -22.06 17.43
C LEU A 31 -7.37 -21.67 17.50
N SER A 32 -8.02 -21.83 18.66
CA SER A 32 -9.41 -21.42 18.87
C SER A 32 -9.59 -19.90 18.75
N TYR A 33 -8.63 -19.11 19.25
CA TYR A 33 -8.63 -17.65 19.14
C TYR A 33 -8.49 -17.20 17.68
N VAL A 34 -7.56 -17.81 16.92
CA VAL A 34 -7.39 -17.51 15.49
C VAL A 34 -8.63 -17.92 14.69
N LEU A 35 -9.21 -19.10 14.97
CA LEU A 35 -10.42 -19.58 14.30
C LEU A 35 -11.62 -18.67 14.60
N TRP A 36 -11.80 -18.27 15.87
CA TRP A 36 -12.86 -17.36 16.27
C TRP A 36 -12.70 -16.00 15.58
N HIS A 37 -11.50 -15.41 15.58
CA HIS A 37 -11.28 -14.15 14.87
C HIS A 37 -11.62 -14.27 13.39
N LYS A 38 -11.15 -15.32 12.70
CA LYS A 38 -11.45 -15.53 11.28
C LYS A 38 -12.95 -15.79 11.00
N LEU A 39 -13.67 -16.44 11.91
CA LEU A 39 -15.12 -16.69 11.78
C LEU A 39 -15.96 -15.43 12.08
N ASN A 40 -15.57 -14.61 13.06
CA ASN A 40 -16.25 -13.35 13.36
C ASN A 40 -16.09 -12.34 12.20
N TYR A 41 -14.94 -12.32 11.52
CA TYR A 41 -14.77 -11.48 10.33
C TYR A 41 -15.61 -11.94 9.13
N ARG A 42 -15.95 -13.24 9.03
CA ARG A 42 -16.92 -13.72 8.03
C ARG A 42 -18.37 -13.34 8.37
N SER A 43 -18.71 -13.29 9.66
CA SER A 43 -20.05 -12.90 10.14
C SER A 43 -20.35 -11.40 9.90
N LEU A 44 -19.37 -10.52 10.13
CA LEU A 44 -19.50 -9.08 9.82
C LEU A 44 -19.51 -8.78 8.31
N GLY A 45 -18.99 -9.70 7.48
CA GLY A 45 -19.04 -9.61 6.02
C GLY A 45 -20.30 -10.19 5.36
N GLN A 46 -21.26 -10.75 6.12
CA GLN A 46 -22.43 -11.46 5.57
C GLN A 46 -23.80 -11.01 6.11
N THR A 47 -23.88 -9.97 6.93
CA THR A 47 -25.18 -9.42 7.36
C THR A 47 -25.53 -8.16 6.55
N ASN A 48 -25.97 -8.35 5.31
CA ASN A 48 -26.83 -7.41 4.59
C ASN A 48 -27.62 -8.16 3.50
N ASP A 49 -28.44 -9.12 3.93
CA ASP A 49 -29.60 -9.55 3.14
C ASP A 49 -30.70 -8.49 3.33
N THR A 50 -30.78 -7.55 2.39
CA THR A 50 -31.89 -6.56 2.33
C THR A 50 -32.84 -6.91 1.20
N SER A 51 -33.39 -8.12 1.25
CA SER A 51 -34.61 -8.48 0.53
C SER A 51 -35.89 -8.10 1.31
N LYS A 52 -35.99 -6.87 1.85
CA LYS A 52 -37.27 -6.30 2.31
C LYS A 52 -37.34 -4.80 2.05
N SER A 53 -38.18 -4.44 1.08
CA SER A 53 -38.51 -3.07 0.70
C SER A 53 -39.35 -2.38 1.78
N ILE A 54 -38.94 -1.18 2.18
CA ILE A 54 -39.79 -0.23 2.90
C ILE A 54 -39.94 1.00 2.02
N LYS A 55 -41.16 1.23 1.49
CA LYS A 55 -41.51 2.44 0.74
C LYS A 55 -41.82 3.56 1.72
N PHE A 56 -41.10 4.68 1.62
CA PHE A 56 -41.51 5.96 2.21
C PHE A 56 -41.90 6.95 1.10
N GLY A 57 -43.03 7.62 1.32
CA GLY A 57 -43.75 8.43 0.32
C GLY A 57 -43.09 9.76 -0.03
N THR A 58 -43.49 10.27 -1.19
CA THR A 58 -43.09 11.54 -1.80
C THR A 58 -43.67 12.75 -1.05
N PHE A 59 -42.84 13.77 -0.83
CA PHE A 59 -43.26 15.11 -0.41
C PHE A 59 -42.81 16.11 -1.49
N GLU A 60 -43.74 16.90 -2.03
CA GLU A 60 -43.46 17.94 -3.02
C GLU A 60 -43.22 19.29 -2.34
N ALA A 61 -42.26 20.06 -2.87
CA ALA A 61 -42.13 21.51 -2.66
C ALA A 61 -41.80 22.21 -4.01
N PRO A 62 -42.24 23.46 -4.24
CA PRO A 62 -42.40 24.05 -5.57
C PRO A 62 -41.12 24.72 -6.14
N PRO A 63 -41.08 25.05 -7.45
CA PRO A 63 -39.84 25.13 -8.23
C PRO A 63 -39.27 26.55 -8.34
N THR A 64 -37.94 26.69 -8.46
CA THR A 64 -37.24 27.59 -9.41
C THR A 64 -35.71 27.58 -9.22
N THR A 65 -34.97 26.75 -9.98
CA THR A 65 -33.59 26.97 -10.48
C THR A 65 -33.20 25.81 -11.44
N PRO A 66 -32.22 25.98 -12.36
CA PRO A 66 -32.18 25.31 -13.66
C PRO A 66 -31.81 23.82 -13.57
N ALA A 67 -32.24 23.05 -14.58
CA ALA A 67 -32.11 21.61 -14.67
C ALA A 67 -30.68 21.10 -14.48
N TYR A 68 -30.44 20.49 -13.31
CA TYR A 68 -29.38 19.51 -13.08
C TYR A 68 -29.96 18.13 -13.34
N GLU A 69 -29.34 17.37 -14.24
CA GLU A 69 -29.70 15.98 -14.50
C GLU A 69 -29.08 15.13 -13.36
N PRO A 70 -29.88 14.49 -12.49
CA PRO A 70 -29.34 13.72 -11.38
C PRO A 70 -28.66 12.44 -11.91
N PRO A 71 -27.44 12.11 -11.46
CA PRO A 71 -26.87 10.80 -11.72
C PRO A 71 -27.70 9.72 -11.00
N PRO A 72 -27.78 8.50 -11.55
CA PRO A 72 -28.64 7.46 -11.01
C PRO A 72 -28.28 7.14 -9.57
N THR A 73 -29.26 7.23 -8.69
CA THR A 73 -29.20 6.79 -7.29
C THR A 73 -29.03 5.27 -7.24
N GLY A 74 -27.79 4.79 -7.31
CA GLY A 74 -27.41 3.44 -6.97
C GLY A 74 -26.54 3.46 -5.73
N SER A 75 -27.03 2.95 -4.59
CA SER A 75 -26.14 2.59 -3.50
C SER A 75 -25.34 1.36 -3.94
N TYR A 76 -24.03 1.52 -4.16
CA TYR A 76 -23.15 0.41 -4.47
C TYR A 76 -22.99 -0.48 -3.24
N SER A 77 -23.52 -1.71 -3.31
CA SER A 77 -23.31 -2.78 -2.33
C SER A 77 -22.43 -3.90 -2.89
N GLY A 78 -21.58 -3.60 -3.88
CA GLY A 78 -20.61 -4.52 -4.47
C GLY A 78 -19.17 -4.04 -4.26
N PRO A 79 -18.15 -4.87 -4.57
CA PRO A 79 -16.78 -4.37 -4.67
C PRO A 79 -16.77 -3.14 -5.60
N LEU A 80 -16.13 -2.06 -5.14
CA LEU A 80 -16.09 -0.78 -5.86
C LEU A 80 -15.78 -1.04 -7.34
N PRO A 81 -16.57 -0.51 -8.29
CA PRO A 81 -16.25 -0.65 -9.69
C PRO A 81 -14.92 0.07 -9.91
N ILE A 82 -13.89 -0.70 -10.19
CA ILE A 82 -12.64 -0.19 -10.70
C ILE A 82 -12.97 0.38 -12.09
N THR A 83 -13.29 1.67 -12.19
CA THR A 83 -13.65 2.33 -13.46
C THR A 83 -12.40 2.66 -14.29
N THR A 84 -11.37 1.82 -14.21
CA THR A 84 -10.30 1.83 -15.23
C THR A 84 -10.81 1.04 -16.44
N PRO A 85 -10.68 1.57 -17.67
CA PRO A 85 -11.11 0.84 -18.86
C PRO A 85 -10.46 -0.54 -18.87
N ALA A 86 -11.26 -1.60 -18.85
CA ALA A 86 -10.79 -2.92 -19.25
C ALA A 86 -10.46 -2.84 -20.75
N ILE A 87 -9.27 -3.27 -21.15
CA ILE A 87 -8.84 -3.15 -22.54
C ILE A 87 -8.78 -4.51 -23.19
N GLY A 88 -9.60 -4.73 -24.22
CA GLY A 88 -9.32 -5.74 -25.24
C GLY A 88 -8.53 -5.10 -26.39
N GLY A 89 -7.19 -5.06 -26.30
CA GLY A 89 -6.34 -4.53 -27.37
C GLY A 89 -5.05 -3.80 -26.92
N PRO A 90 -4.15 -3.44 -27.86
CA PRO A 90 -2.86 -2.85 -27.54
C PRO A 90 -3.01 -1.46 -26.89
N VAL A 91 -2.48 -1.34 -25.67
CA VAL A 91 -2.50 -0.11 -24.85
C VAL A 91 -1.47 0.90 -25.35
N PRO A 92 -1.82 2.19 -25.50
CA PRO A 92 -0.84 3.24 -25.78
C PRO A 92 0.18 3.35 -24.63
N PRO A 93 1.48 3.07 -24.86
CA PRO A 93 2.45 2.79 -23.78
C PRO A 93 2.98 4.02 -23.02
N VAL A 94 2.59 5.25 -23.40
CA VAL A 94 3.31 6.46 -22.95
C VAL A 94 2.81 6.97 -21.60
N ASP A 95 1.50 7.05 -21.40
CA ASP A 95 0.89 7.77 -20.25
C ASP A 95 0.24 6.86 -19.21
N TYR A 96 0.25 5.54 -19.43
CA TYR A 96 -0.39 4.57 -18.55
C TYR A 96 0.58 3.45 -18.19
N TYR A 97 0.35 2.89 -17.01
CA TYR A 97 0.77 1.56 -16.65
C TYR A 97 -0.36 0.59 -16.93
N CYS A 98 0.02 -0.66 -17.15
CA CYS A 98 -0.89 -1.76 -17.26
C CYS A 98 -0.67 -2.69 -16.08
N ILE A 99 -1.75 -3.09 -15.44
CA ILE A 99 -1.75 -4.08 -14.38
C ILE A 99 -2.66 -5.20 -14.86
N ASP A 100 -2.08 -6.36 -15.05
CA ASP A 100 -2.80 -7.60 -15.29
C ASP A 100 -2.43 -8.59 -14.16
N ASP A 101 -3.45 -9.29 -13.64
CA ASP A 101 -3.35 -10.28 -12.58
C ASP A 101 -2.73 -11.60 -13.05
N GLU A 102 -2.77 -11.89 -14.35
CA GLU A 102 -2.13 -13.03 -14.97
C GLU A 102 -0.68 -12.74 -15.42
N ASP A 103 -0.42 -11.60 -16.08
CA ASP A 103 0.92 -11.14 -16.47
C ASP A 103 1.15 -9.63 -16.21
N PRO A 104 1.97 -9.26 -15.21
CA PRO A 104 2.12 -7.87 -14.76
C PRO A 104 2.82 -6.92 -15.75
N ASP A 105 3.23 -7.42 -16.92
CA ASP A 105 3.83 -6.63 -17.99
C ASP A 105 3.01 -6.66 -19.31
N MET A 106 1.88 -7.37 -19.35
CA MET A 106 1.01 -7.46 -20.54
C MET A 106 -0.37 -6.83 -20.32
N CYS A 107 -1.00 -6.48 -21.44
CA CYS A 107 -2.35 -5.91 -21.50
C CYS A 107 -3.16 -6.68 -22.54
N ASP A 108 -3.14 -8.00 -22.45
CA ASP A 108 -3.61 -8.87 -23.52
C ASP A 108 -5.04 -9.38 -23.28
N ASP A 109 -5.65 -9.06 -22.15
CA ASP A 109 -7.00 -9.51 -21.82
C ASP A 109 -7.87 -8.49 -21.06
N ASN A 110 -9.09 -8.90 -20.72
CA ASN A 110 -10.10 -8.05 -20.12
C ASN A 110 -10.01 -7.92 -18.59
N THR A 111 -9.07 -8.61 -17.95
CA THR A 111 -8.75 -8.45 -16.52
C THR A 111 -7.71 -7.35 -16.33
N SER A 112 -6.92 -7.07 -17.37
CA SER A 112 -6.01 -5.92 -17.46
C SER A 112 -6.66 -4.56 -17.11
N HIS A 113 -5.94 -3.76 -16.32
CA HIS A 113 -6.32 -2.44 -15.85
C HIS A 113 -5.29 -1.37 -16.17
N LEU A 114 -5.75 -0.24 -16.73
CA LEU A 114 -4.90 0.93 -16.92
C LEU A 114 -4.78 1.78 -15.67
N VAL A 115 -3.56 2.13 -15.29
CA VAL A 115 -3.28 3.12 -14.25
C VAL A 115 -2.54 4.31 -14.85
N PRO A 116 -3.12 5.51 -14.90
CA PRO A 116 -2.44 6.68 -15.42
C PRO A 116 -1.16 6.98 -14.65
N LYS A 117 -0.11 7.39 -15.36
CA LYS A 117 1.12 7.91 -14.75
C LYS A 117 0.83 9.25 -14.08
N GLY A 118 1.38 9.42 -12.88
CA GLY A 118 1.41 10.69 -12.18
C GLY A 118 2.23 11.73 -12.93
N ALA A 119 1.92 13.00 -12.71
CA ALA A 119 2.69 14.11 -13.23
C ALA A 119 2.72 15.25 -12.21
N GLY A 120 3.75 16.10 -12.26
CA GLY A 120 3.92 17.18 -11.29
C GLY A 120 4.40 16.67 -9.93
N GLY A 121 3.82 17.19 -8.85
CA GLY A 121 4.19 16.84 -7.49
C GLY A 121 5.51 17.42 -7.00
N VAL A 122 6.11 16.74 -6.03
CA VAL A 122 7.38 17.10 -5.40
C VAL A 122 8.48 17.30 -6.45
N ALA A 123 9.02 18.52 -6.53
CA ALA A 123 10.01 18.93 -7.52
C ALA A 123 11.35 19.29 -6.86
N GLY A 124 12.45 18.80 -7.45
CA GLY A 124 13.80 19.26 -7.16
C GLY A 124 14.38 20.04 -8.34
N SER A 125 15.66 20.39 -8.26
CA SER A 125 16.35 21.16 -9.29
C SER A 125 16.48 20.47 -10.64
N CYS A 126 16.22 19.15 -10.71
CA CYS A 126 16.45 18.32 -11.88
C CYS A 126 15.21 17.53 -12.33
N GLY A 127 14.02 17.98 -11.93
CA GLY A 127 12.74 17.38 -12.29
C GLY A 127 11.92 16.99 -11.07
N THR A 128 10.83 16.25 -11.28
CA THR A 128 9.94 15.80 -10.19
C THR A 128 10.32 14.42 -9.70
N VAL A 129 10.11 14.14 -8.41
CA VAL A 129 10.34 12.83 -7.82
C VAL A 129 9.56 11.75 -8.58
N ILE A 130 8.30 12.02 -8.93
CA ILE A 130 7.47 11.05 -9.66
C ILE A 130 8.02 10.74 -11.06
N SER A 131 8.58 11.75 -11.76
CA SER A 131 9.22 11.51 -13.07
C SER A 131 10.44 10.59 -12.97
N GLN A 132 11.22 10.71 -11.88
CA GLN A 132 12.36 9.82 -11.64
C GLN A 132 11.92 8.44 -11.18
N ALA A 133 10.87 8.36 -10.37
CA ALA A 133 10.24 7.10 -9.97
C ALA A 133 9.76 6.30 -11.19
N HIS A 134 9.14 6.95 -12.18
CA HIS A 134 8.77 6.34 -13.45
C HIS A 134 9.98 5.75 -14.18
N ARG A 135 11.10 6.49 -14.27
CA ARG A 135 12.34 6.00 -14.90
C ARG A 135 12.90 4.78 -14.18
N LEU A 136 12.87 4.79 -12.84
CA LEU A 136 13.36 3.70 -12.01
C LEU A 136 12.53 2.42 -12.20
N VAL A 137 11.20 2.48 -12.13
CA VAL A 137 10.37 1.27 -12.28
C VAL A 137 10.50 0.60 -13.64
N MET A 138 10.74 1.37 -14.70
CA MET A 138 11.00 0.83 -16.05
C MET A 138 12.32 0.07 -16.15
N ALA A 139 13.24 0.25 -15.18
CA ALA A 139 14.51 -0.47 -15.09
C ALA A 139 14.49 -1.61 -14.04
N LEU A 140 13.31 -1.94 -13.50
CA LEU A 140 13.07 -3.01 -12.51
C LEU A 140 12.30 -4.19 -13.14
N PRO A 141 12.98 -5.06 -13.91
CA PRO A 141 12.35 -6.30 -14.36
C PRO A 141 12.02 -7.20 -13.17
N GLN A 142 11.05 -8.10 -13.35
CA GLN A 142 10.86 -9.18 -12.38
C GLN A 142 12.06 -10.12 -12.35
N TYR A 143 12.54 -10.43 -11.15
CA TYR A 143 13.65 -11.34 -10.93
C TYR A 143 13.25 -12.45 -9.94
N MET A 144 14.22 -13.18 -9.36
CA MET A 144 13.98 -14.39 -8.56
C MET A 144 12.77 -14.28 -7.62
N LYS A 145 11.85 -15.26 -7.70
CA LYS A 145 10.57 -15.33 -6.98
C LYS A 145 9.49 -14.34 -7.45
N GLY A 146 9.66 -13.72 -8.62
CA GLY A 146 8.69 -12.79 -9.21
C GLY A 146 8.70 -11.41 -8.57
N LEU A 147 9.78 -11.05 -7.85
CA LEU A 147 9.92 -9.73 -7.20
C LEU A 147 10.69 -8.76 -8.08
N ARG A 148 10.37 -7.47 -7.97
CA ARG A 148 11.05 -6.36 -8.65
C ARG A 148 12.04 -5.70 -7.70
N ASP A 149 13.10 -6.44 -7.37
CA ASP A 149 14.13 -6.08 -6.39
C ASP A 149 15.53 -5.99 -7.00
N LYS A 150 15.63 -5.90 -8.33
CA LYS A 150 16.89 -5.80 -9.07
C LYS A 150 16.85 -4.66 -10.07
N LEU A 151 17.75 -3.70 -9.92
CA LEU A 151 17.96 -2.61 -10.86
C LEU A 151 19.00 -3.04 -11.90
N THR A 152 18.59 -3.27 -13.14
CA THR A 152 19.46 -3.87 -14.17
C THR A 152 20.33 -2.88 -14.92
N LEU A 153 19.92 -1.61 -14.97
CA LEU A 153 20.61 -0.56 -15.69
C LEU A 153 20.98 0.58 -14.75
N ALA A 154 22.12 1.21 -15.01
CA ALA A 154 22.49 2.44 -14.32
C ALA A 154 21.57 3.58 -14.78
N ILE A 155 21.03 4.34 -13.83
CA ILE A 155 20.23 5.55 -14.09
C ILE A 155 20.94 6.72 -13.46
N SER A 156 21.15 7.77 -14.25
CA SER A 156 21.77 9.02 -13.80
C SER A 156 20.90 10.23 -14.13
N ASN A 157 20.97 11.21 -13.24
CA ASN A 157 20.41 12.55 -13.38
C ASN A 157 20.99 13.45 -12.28
N CYS A 158 21.06 14.76 -12.51
CA CYS A 158 21.42 15.71 -11.45
C CYS A 158 22.78 15.48 -10.76
N GLY A 159 23.76 14.90 -11.46
CA GLY A 159 25.05 14.53 -10.83
C GLY A 159 24.96 13.34 -9.85
N TYR A 160 23.78 12.73 -9.71
CA TYR A 160 23.56 11.49 -8.99
C TYR A 160 23.43 10.31 -9.97
N SER A 161 23.89 9.13 -9.54
CA SER A 161 23.75 7.89 -10.29
C SER A 161 23.43 6.75 -9.34
N THR A 162 22.59 5.82 -9.82
CA THR A 162 22.27 4.58 -9.13
C THR A 162 22.33 3.40 -10.09
N GLY A 163 22.53 2.20 -9.54
CA GLY A 163 22.55 0.94 -10.28
C GLY A 163 23.85 0.64 -11.06
N PRO A 164 23.97 -0.59 -11.60
CA PRO A 164 23.09 -1.75 -11.36
C PRO A 164 23.14 -2.27 -9.91
N SER A 165 22.09 -2.93 -9.44
CA SER A 165 22.01 -3.47 -8.08
C SER A 165 21.14 -4.72 -8.00
N ASP A 166 21.64 -5.77 -7.35
CA ASP A 166 20.92 -7.03 -7.09
C ASP A 166 20.11 -7.02 -5.77
N SER A 167 20.11 -5.91 -5.04
CA SER A 167 19.36 -5.75 -3.79
C SER A 167 18.73 -4.35 -3.72
N TYR A 168 17.66 -4.19 -4.49
CA TYR A 168 16.99 -2.93 -4.72
C TYR A 168 15.63 -2.86 -4.01
N VAL A 169 15.69 -2.63 -2.71
CA VAL A 169 14.53 -2.54 -1.82
C VAL A 169 13.80 -1.19 -1.93
N SER A 170 12.59 -1.11 -1.38
CA SER A 170 11.72 0.07 -1.47
C SER A 170 12.33 1.35 -0.91
N THR A 171 13.18 1.27 0.13
CA THR A 171 13.95 2.42 0.64
C THR A 171 14.96 2.94 -0.38
N HIS A 172 15.69 2.06 -1.07
CA HIS A 172 16.60 2.48 -2.14
C HIS A 172 15.86 3.16 -3.29
N PHE A 173 14.69 2.62 -3.67
CA PHE A 173 13.83 3.24 -4.68
C PHE A 173 13.43 4.68 -4.33
N VAL A 174 12.99 4.92 -3.10
CA VAL A 174 12.66 6.26 -2.61
C VAL A 174 13.89 7.19 -2.60
N ILE A 175 14.99 6.74 -2.00
CA ILE A 175 16.22 7.53 -1.89
C ILE A 175 16.72 7.94 -3.28
N ASP A 176 16.72 7.01 -4.23
CA ASP A 176 17.20 7.25 -5.58
C ASP A 176 16.27 8.19 -6.35
N ALA A 177 14.95 8.07 -6.22
CA ALA A 177 14.01 8.98 -6.89
C ALA A 177 14.19 10.43 -6.44
N TYR A 178 14.38 10.66 -5.14
CA TYR A 178 14.64 11.99 -4.58
C TYR A 178 16.00 12.54 -5.03
N ASN A 179 17.06 11.76 -4.92
CA ASN A 179 18.40 12.20 -5.32
C ASN A 179 18.52 12.45 -6.84
N LEU A 180 17.88 11.63 -7.67
CA LEU A 180 17.79 11.86 -9.12
C LEU A 180 16.97 13.11 -9.47
N ALA A 181 16.02 13.52 -8.62
CA ALA A 181 15.28 14.76 -8.79
C ALA A 181 16.07 15.99 -8.35
N GLY A 182 17.24 15.80 -7.71
CA GLY A 182 18.07 16.88 -7.15
C GLY A 182 17.69 17.27 -5.73
N ILE A 183 16.89 16.45 -5.03
CA ILE A 183 16.51 16.69 -3.64
C ILE A 183 17.47 15.93 -2.73
N THR A 184 18.34 16.66 -2.05
CA THR A 184 19.38 16.11 -1.19
C THR A 184 18.90 15.90 0.25
N GLY A 185 19.39 14.86 0.92
CA GLY A 185 19.15 14.61 2.35
C GLY A 185 19.04 13.13 2.66
N LEU A 186 18.54 12.36 1.69
CA LEU A 186 18.43 10.91 1.76
C LEU A 186 19.69 10.22 1.25
N ASN A 187 20.13 9.16 1.95
CA ASN A 187 21.40 8.49 1.66
C ASN A 187 21.31 6.97 1.89
N LYS A 188 21.70 6.18 0.88
CA LYS A 188 21.74 4.71 0.92
C LYS A 188 22.83 4.12 1.82
N THR A 189 23.74 4.93 2.37
CA THR A 189 24.73 4.48 3.35
C THR A 189 24.35 4.81 4.79
N ASP A 190 23.28 5.58 5.00
CA ASP A 190 22.82 5.95 6.34
C ASP A 190 21.88 4.86 6.90
N PRO A 191 22.21 4.21 8.03
CA PRO A 191 21.35 3.23 8.68
C PRO A 191 19.94 3.74 8.97
N ALA A 192 19.78 5.04 9.21
CA ALA A 192 18.48 5.67 9.45
C ALA A 192 17.62 5.76 8.18
N HIS A 193 18.18 5.68 6.98
CA HIS A 193 17.41 5.77 5.73
C HIS A 193 17.16 4.43 5.06
N VAL A 194 18.08 3.47 5.23
CA VAL A 194 18.00 2.18 4.50
C VAL A 194 16.98 1.21 5.07
N SER A 195 16.59 1.37 6.35
CA SER A 195 15.52 0.58 6.95
C SER A 195 14.17 1.31 6.83
N PRO A 196 13.06 0.62 6.49
CA PRO A 196 11.75 1.29 6.37
C PRO A 196 11.30 2.01 7.64
N SER A 197 11.47 1.39 8.82
CA SER A 197 11.16 2.02 10.10
C SER A 197 12.09 3.17 10.44
N GLY A 198 13.38 3.06 10.12
CA GLY A 198 14.32 4.16 10.27
C GLY A 198 13.90 5.35 9.42
N LEU A 199 13.58 5.12 8.15
CA LEU A 199 13.21 6.18 7.22
C LEU A 199 11.90 6.84 7.61
N TYR A 200 10.93 6.07 8.10
CA TYR A 200 9.71 6.60 8.69
C TYR A 200 10.00 7.52 9.88
N ASN A 201 10.80 7.05 10.85
CA ASN A 201 11.16 7.84 12.03
C ASN A 201 11.95 9.11 11.66
N TRP A 202 12.84 9.02 10.67
CA TRP A 202 13.57 10.16 10.14
C TRP A 202 12.60 11.20 9.56
N TRP A 203 11.60 10.76 8.80
CA TRP A 203 10.61 11.67 8.21
C TRP A 203 9.71 12.31 9.26
N GLN A 204 9.44 11.64 10.38
CA GLN A 204 8.69 12.22 11.50
C GLN A 204 9.44 13.36 12.22
N SER A 205 10.75 13.48 12.03
CA SER A 205 11.57 14.59 12.54
C SER A 205 12.52 15.09 11.47
N PRO A 206 11.97 15.59 10.36
CA PRO A 206 12.73 15.78 9.13
C PRO A 206 13.59 17.06 9.19
N PRO A 207 14.68 17.12 8.41
CA PRO A 207 15.41 18.37 8.21
C PRO A 207 14.56 19.39 7.44
N ALA A 208 15.02 20.64 7.41
CA ALA A 208 14.35 21.72 6.67
C ALA A 208 14.12 21.35 5.20
N GLY A 209 12.94 21.71 4.68
CA GLY A 209 12.47 21.36 3.34
C GLY A 209 11.74 20.01 3.28
N TYR A 210 11.93 19.11 4.25
CA TYR A 210 11.15 17.88 4.33
C TYR A 210 9.97 18.04 5.29
N LEU A 211 8.86 17.38 4.98
CA LEU A 211 7.64 17.41 5.79
C LEU A 211 7.04 16.01 5.89
N PHE A 212 6.58 15.64 7.09
CA PHE A 212 5.67 14.51 7.26
C PHE A 212 4.23 14.97 7.43
N VAL A 213 3.34 14.36 6.67
CA VAL A 213 1.90 14.56 6.72
C VAL A 213 1.29 13.28 7.31
N PRO A 214 0.87 13.29 8.59
CA PRO A 214 0.23 12.14 9.20
C PRO A 214 -1.01 11.74 8.40
N TYR A 215 -1.24 10.43 8.25
CA TYR A 215 -2.41 9.96 7.53
C TYR A 215 -3.69 10.40 8.25
N SER A 216 -4.59 11.01 7.50
CA SER A 216 -5.97 11.28 7.88
C SER A 216 -6.82 11.39 6.61
N PRO A 217 -8.15 11.17 6.69
CA PRO A 217 -9.04 11.44 5.57
C PRO A 217 -8.94 12.89 5.05
N ALA A 218 -8.66 13.84 5.95
CA ALA A 218 -8.44 15.24 5.58
C ALA A 218 -7.23 15.41 4.65
N ALA A 219 -6.14 14.67 4.86
CA ALA A 219 -4.98 14.73 3.96
C ALA A 219 -5.31 14.28 2.53
N VAL A 220 -6.22 13.30 2.38
CA VAL A 220 -6.71 12.84 1.07
C VAL A 220 -7.62 13.88 0.43
N GLN A 221 -8.46 14.56 1.22
CA GLN A 221 -9.29 15.68 0.77
C GLN A 221 -8.45 16.87 0.30
N GLU A 222 -7.42 17.25 1.08
CA GLU A 222 -6.48 18.32 0.71
C GLU A 222 -5.78 17.99 -0.62
N TYR A 223 -5.42 16.71 -0.83
CA TYR A 223 -4.84 16.27 -2.09
C TYR A 223 -5.82 16.38 -3.25
N ALA A 224 -7.04 15.85 -3.11
CA ALA A 224 -8.06 15.94 -4.13
C ALA A 224 -8.44 17.40 -4.48
N ALA A 225 -8.43 18.28 -3.49
CA ALA A 225 -8.71 19.71 -3.66
C ALA A 225 -7.53 20.51 -4.24
N GLY A 226 -6.37 19.87 -4.47
CA GLY A 226 -5.16 20.54 -4.93
C GLY A 226 -4.53 21.49 -3.89
N GLN A 227 -4.98 21.44 -2.64
CA GLN A 227 -4.42 22.23 -1.54
C GLN A 227 -3.07 21.69 -1.10
N ARG A 228 -2.86 20.37 -1.27
CA ARG A 228 -1.61 19.69 -0.98
C ARG A 228 -1.38 18.56 -1.97
N ASP A 229 -0.56 18.78 -2.99
CA ASP A 229 -0.20 17.71 -3.92
C ASP A 229 0.66 16.65 -3.22
N LEU A 230 0.15 15.42 -3.12
CA LEU A 230 0.88 14.28 -2.56
C LEU A 230 1.65 13.51 -3.63
N THR A 231 1.53 13.86 -4.91
CA THR A 231 2.25 13.21 -6.01
C THR A 231 3.77 13.31 -5.77
N GLY A 232 4.49 12.19 -5.85
CA GLY A 232 5.93 12.14 -5.56
C GLY A 232 6.27 12.09 -4.06
N CYS A 233 5.31 12.23 -3.14
CA CYS A 233 5.54 11.95 -1.73
C CYS A 233 5.69 10.44 -1.47
N VAL A 234 6.41 10.09 -0.42
CA VAL A 234 6.58 8.73 0.08
C VAL A 234 5.35 8.34 0.90
N MET A 235 4.62 7.33 0.50
CA MET A 235 3.55 6.74 1.29
C MET A 235 4.12 5.65 2.21
N PHE A 236 3.93 5.79 3.52
CA PHE A 236 4.36 4.80 4.51
C PHE A 236 3.22 3.85 4.85
N LEU A 237 3.40 2.58 4.51
CA LEU A 237 2.44 1.50 4.72
C LEU A 237 2.86 0.68 5.94
N THR A 238 1.99 0.57 6.92
CA THR A 238 2.22 -0.28 8.09
C THR A 238 2.08 -1.74 7.68
N THR A 239 3.02 -2.59 8.10
CA THR A 239 2.96 -4.05 7.93
C THR A 239 2.95 -4.73 9.30
N SER A 240 2.89 -6.07 9.35
CA SER A 240 2.85 -6.82 10.61
C SER A 240 4.13 -6.69 11.45
N SER A 241 5.28 -6.36 10.84
CA SER A 241 6.58 -6.34 11.50
C SER A 241 7.39 -5.06 11.31
N SER A 242 6.97 -4.18 10.40
CA SER A 242 7.74 -2.98 10.00
C SER A 242 6.86 -2.05 9.14
N PHE A 243 7.48 -1.21 8.32
CA PHE A 243 6.87 -0.49 7.22
C PHE A 243 7.26 -1.07 5.87
N HIS A 244 6.38 -0.90 4.89
CA HIS A 244 6.72 -0.88 3.47
C HIS A 244 6.47 0.53 2.95
N ILE A 245 7.14 0.92 1.88
CA ILE A 245 7.03 2.27 1.35
C ILE A 245 6.93 2.27 -0.18
N GLY A 246 6.29 3.29 -0.71
CA GLY A 246 6.27 3.59 -2.14
C GLY A 246 6.12 5.08 -2.37
N ILE A 247 6.22 5.50 -3.62
CA ILE A 247 6.04 6.89 -4.05
C ILE A 247 4.62 7.04 -4.59
N VAL A 248 3.85 7.98 -4.06
CA VAL A 248 2.51 8.30 -4.54
C VAL A 248 2.56 8.68 -6.01
N ASN A 249 1.85 7.90 -6.83
CA ASN A 249 1.71 8.11 -8.26
C ASN A 249 0.57 9.07 -8.55
N LYS A 250 -0.65 8.71 -8.14
CA LYS A 250 -1.85 9.50 -8.46
C LYS A 250 -3.03 9.12 -7.57
N LEU A 251 -3.87 10.10 -7.24
CA LEU A 251 -5.24 9.91 -6.75
C LEU A 251 -6.24 10.10 -7.90
N GLU A 252 -7.14 9.13 -8.05
CA GLU A 252 -8.26 9.18 -8.99
C GLU A 252 -9.56 9.03 -8.20
N LEU A 253 -10.44 10.03 -8.26
CA LEU A 253 -11.74 9.98 -7.61
C LEU A 253 -12.82 9.59 -8.62
N PHE A 254 -13.70 8.71 -8.19
CA PHE A 254 -14.87 8.26 -8.94
C PHE A 254 -16.14 8.97 -8.48
N THR A 255 -16.17 9.43 -7.22
CA THR A 255 -17.33 10.08 -6.62
C THR A 255 -16.93 11.36 -5.89
N ALA A 256 -17.85 12.31 -5.78
CA ALA A 256 -17.66 13.53 -4.99
C ALA A 256 -17.61 13.26 -3.48
N GLN A 257 -18.09 12.08 -3.06
CA GLN A 257 -18.06 11.59 -1.68
C GLN A 257 -16.66 11.11 -1.26
N GLY A 258 -15.70 11.08 -2.19
CA GLY A 258 -14.32 10.71 -1.91
C GLY A 258 -14.02 9.23 -2.14
N ASP A 259 -14.85 8.53 -2.92
CA ASP A 259 -14.51 7.19 -3.37
C ASP A 259 -13.61 7.26 -4.60
N GLY A 260 -12.62 6.38 -4.67
CA GLY A 260 -11.58 6.44 -5.67
C GLY A 260 -10.50 5.41 -5.48
N VAL A 261 -9.33 5.69 -6.02
CA VAL A 261 -8.11 4.90 -5.87
C VAL A 261 -6.91 5.82 -5.76
N ILE A 262 -6.03 5.54 -4.81
CA ILE A 262 -4.68 6.10 -4.78
C ILE A 262 -3.69 5.02 -5.22
N SER A 263 -2.79 5.36 -6.13
CA SER A 263 -1.77 4.47 -6.65
C SER A 263 -0.38 4.88 -6.18
N ILE A 264 0.51 3.90 -6.01
CA ILE A 264 1.92 4.11 -5.67
C ILE A 264 2.83 3.35 -6.61
N LEU A 265 4.05 3.86 -6.79
CA LEU A 265 5.17 3.14 -7.38
C LEU A 265 6.09 2.60 -6.30
N GLN A 266 6.65 1.42 -6.50
CA GLN A 266 7.44 0.72 -5.49
C GLN A 266 8.40 -0.30 -6.10
N SER A 267 9.34 -0.77 -5.26
CA SER A 267 10.21 -1.91 -5.54
C SER A 267 10.17 -2.90 -4.37
N GLY A 268 10.75 -4.08 -4.54
CA GLY A 268 10.74 -5.13 -3.51
C GLY A 268 9.42 -5.90 -3.40
N THR A 269 8.52 -5.70 -4.35
CA THR A 269 7.21 -6.36 -4.49
C THR A 269 7.08 -6.99 -5.88
N SER A 270 6.07 -7.82 -6.12
CA SER A 270 5.82 -8.40 -7.45
C SER A 270 5.36 -7.37 -8.47
N MET A 271 4.58 -6.38 -8.01
CA MET A 271 4.07 -5.27 -8.81
C MET A 271 4.86 -4.00 -8.52
N TYR A 272 5.35 -3.31 -9.55
CA TYR A 272 5.98 -1.99 -9.39
C TYR A 272 4.95 -0.88 -9.15
N ILE A 273 3.69 -1.12 -9.51
CA ILE A 273 2.57 -0.22 -9.26
C ILE A 273 1.50 -0.96 -8.47
N ASP A 274 0.93 -0.29 -7.49
CA ASP A 274 -0.13 -0.84 -6.66
C ASP A 274 -1.20 0.20 -6.35
N ARG A 275 -2.40 -0.28 -6.04
CA ARG A 275 -3.62 0.52 -5.96
C ARG A 275 -4.32 0.26 -4.65
N PHE A 276 -4.57 1.34 -3.92
CA PHE A 276 -5.32 1.31 -2.67
C PHE A 276 -6.68 1.93 -2.91
N PRO A 277 -7.77 1.18 -2.74
CA PRO A 277 -9.11 1.74 -2.79
C PRO A 277 -9.26 2.87 -1.77
N VAL A 278 -9.91 3.94 -2.18
CA VAL A 278 -10.32 5.04 -1.31
C VAL A 278 -11.84 4.97 -1.19
N ALA A 279 -12.36 4.93 0.02
CA ALA A 279 -13.79 4.92 0.30
C ALA A 279 -14.11 6.00 1.33
N ASN A 280 -15.00 6.94 0.99
CA ASN A 280 -15.32 8.10 1.82
C ASN A 280 -14.05 8.79 2.35
N TRP A 281 -13.09 9.10 1.47
CA TRP A 281 -11.78 9.70 1.80
C TRP A 281 -10.82 8.85 2.62
N ASN A 282 -11.19 7.62 2.97
CA ASN A 282 -10.32 6.69 3.70
C ASN A 282 -9.62 5.76 2.73
N ILE A 283 -8.30 5.71 2.81
CA ILE A 283 -7.50 4.72 2.09
C ILE A 283 -7.65 3.37 2.79
N SER A 284 -7.99 2.35 2.01
CA SER A 284 -8.06 0.96 2.46
C SER A 284 -6.72 0.48 3.00
N ASN A 285 -6.77 -0.33 4.07
CA ASN A 285 -5.58 -0.94 4.66
C ASN A 285 -5.03 -2.09 3.82
N SER A 286 -5.76 -2.57 2.81
CA SER A 286 -5.31 -3.53 1.81
C SER A 286 -5.30 -2.89 0.44
N SER A 287 -4.24 -3.12 -0.33
CA SER A 287 -4.23 -2.82 -1.75
C SER A 287 -4.83 -3.96 -2.56
N THR A 288 -4.95 -3.75 -3.87
CA THR A 288 -5.39 -4.78 -4.80
C THR A 288 -4.37 -5.92 -4.92
N ASN A 289 -3.07 -5.64 -4.76
CA ASN A 289 -2.00 -6.62 -5.02
C ASN A 289 -1.11 -6.96 -3.80
N MET A 290 -1.22 -6.24 -2.68
CA MET A 290 -0.53 -6.52 -1.42
C MET A 290 -1.51 -6.93 -0.33
N THR A 291 -1.30 -8.12 0.24
CA THR A 291 -2.20 -8.73 1.23
C THR A 291 -1.74 -8.59 2.67
N TYR A 292 -0.62 -7.90 2.93
CA TYR A 292 0.04 -7.84 4.25
C TYR A 292 0.17 -6.43 4.83
N THR A 293 -0.44 -5.42 4.21
CA THR A 293 -0.55 -4.08 4.78
C THR A 293 -1.66 -4.04 5.84
N SER A 294 -1.40 -3.35 6.94
CA SER A 294 -2.34 -3.16 8.06
C SER A 294 -2.84 -1.72 8.17
N GLY A 295 -2.27 -0.79 7.40
CA GLY A 295 -2.76 0.58 7.24
C GLY A 295 -1.76 1.53 6.61
N VAL A 296 -2.13 2.80 6.58
CA VAL A 296 -1.29 3.91 6.11
C VAL A 296 -0.91 4.76 7.32
N ALA A 297 0.39 4.99 7.51
CA ALA A 297 0.88 5.83 8.61
C ALA A 297 0.94 7.31 8.25
N GLY A 298 1.25 7.62 6.99
CA GLY A 298 1.30 8.99 6.48
C GLY A 298 2.13 9.13 5.22
N PHE A 299 2.43 10.37 4.89
CA PHE A 299 3.13 10.75 3.68
C PHE A 299 4.37 11.58 4.01
N GLY A 300 5.53 11.16 3.52
CA GLY A 300 6.76 11.95 3.57
C GLY A 300 6.95 12.74 2.29
N CYS A 301 6.95 14.07 2.38
CA CYS A 301 7.10 14.97 1.25
C CYS A 301 8.35 15.86 1.38
N TYR A 302 8.71 16.54 0.30
CA TYR A 302 9.60 17.70 0.28
C TYR A 302 8.83 18.94 -0.21
N GLN A 303 9.13 20.11 0.36
CA GLN A 303 8.43 21.39 0.20
C GLN A 303 9.40 22.54 -0.09
#